data_AF-A0A0S8ETQ0-F1
#
_entry.id   AF-A0A0S8ETQ0-F1
#
_cell.length_a   1.000
_cell.length_b   1.000
_cell.length_c   1.000
_cell.angle_alpha   90.00
_cell.angle_beta   90.00
_cell.angle_gamma   90.00
#
_symmetry.space_group_name_H-M   'P 1'
#
loop_
_entity.id
_entity.type
_entity.pdbx_description
1 polymer ?
#
loop_
_entity_poly.entity_id
_entity_poly.type
_entity_poly.pdbx_seq_one_letter_code
_entity_poly.pdbx_strand_id
1 'polypeptide(L)'
;MTPTPATAVGGDDKVKHTTFPYMRLDPVTTAERAYDNYYRGECMYAVFASIVEELADKVGEPFSSYPTTFTRYGAGGVMGWGSLCGALNGAAMAIYLVSKDPEPAINDVLSYYGRTALPDYHPVKAKYEVPTSVSESTLCHVSVSRWCDASGKKSFSPERSDRCAQLSASVAKRTVEVLNAQLDGTFEPDFALPSTVAACRGCHDKGGRMENTRGKDDCLTCHEGFEHGHP
;
A
#
# COMPACT_ATOMS: atom_id res chain seq x y z
N MET A 1 -26.14 -39.40 -15.23
CA MET A 1 -24.74 -39.14 -14.81
C MET A 1 -24.79 -38.61 -13.40
N THR A 2 -24.38 -39.42 -12.42
CA THR A 2 -24.25 -39.01 -11.03
C THR A 2 -22.99 -38.14 -10.88
N PRO A 3 -23.05 -36.96 -10.24
CA PRO A 3 -21.87 -36.15 -10.02
C PRO A 3 -20.93 -36.86 -9.05
N THR A 4 -19.67 -37.04 -9.47
CA THR A 4 -18.59 -37.54 -8.61
C THR A 4 -18.41 -36.59 -7.43
N PRO A 5 -18.35 -37.07 -6.18
CA PRO A 5 -18.10 -36.20 -5.04
C PRO A 5 -16.71 -35.59 -5.18
N ALA A 6 -16.61 -34.27 -5.03
CA ALA A 6 -15.33 -33.60 -4.91
C ALA A 6 -14.62 -34.15 -3.68
N THR A 7 -13.47 -34.80 -3.89
CA THR A 7 -12.56 -35.21 -2.82
C THR A 7 -12.12 -33.96 -2.06
N ALA A 8 -12.49 -33.88 -0.79
CA ALA A 8 -11.97 -32.88 0.13
C ALA A 8 -10.44 -33.01 0.16
N VAL A 9 -9.73 -31.95 -0.23
CA VAL A 9 -8.27 -31.89 -0.13
C VAL A 9 -7.93 -31.65 1.33
N GLY A 10 -7.74 -32.73 2.08
CA GLY A 10 -7.22 -32.70 3.45
C GLY A 10 -5.70 -32.77 3.43
N GLY A 11 -5.05 -31.74 3.96
CA GLY A 11 -3.61 -31.66 4.16
C GLY A 11 -3.23 -30.24 4.58
N ASP A 12 -2.33 -30.08 5.55
CA ASP A 12 -1.81 -28.79 6.02
C ASP A 12 -0.82 -28.19 4.98
N ASP A 13 -1.23 -28.18 3.71
CA ASP A 13 -0.48 -27.73 2.52
C ASP A 13 -0.47 -26.19 2.43
N LYS A 14 -0.03 -25.53 3.50
CA LYS A 14 0.11 -24.07 3.50
C LYS A 14 1.29 -23.66 2.62
N VAL A 15 1.06 -22.64 1.79
CA VAL A 15 2.10 -22.03 0.94
C VAL A 15 3.26 -21.55 1.81
N LYS A 16 4.48 -22.04 1.54
CA LYS A 16 5.68 -21.60 2.26
C LYS A 16 6.09 -20.21 1.78
N HIS A 17 6.22 -19.27 2.72
CA HIS A 17 6.80 -17.96 2.46
C HIS A 17 8.32 -18.06 2.28
N THR A 18 8.83 -17.69 1.12
CA THR A 18 10.26 -17.64 0.82
C THR A 18 10.65 -16.26 0.35
N THR A 19 11.74 -15.73 0.90
CA THR A 19 12.16 -14.35 0.65
C THR A 19 13.50 -14.31 -0.06
N PHE A 20 13.74 -13.21 -0.78
CA PHE A 20 15.07 -12.85 -1.26
C PHE A 20 15.89 -12.10 -0.20
N PRO A 21 17.22 -12.06 -0.34
CA PRO A 21 18.06 -11.31 0.58
C PRO A 21 17.72 -9.81 0.58
N TYR A 22 17.51 -9.24 1.75
CA TYR A 22 17.40 -7.80 1.92
C TYR A 22 18.74 -7.19 2.35
N MET A 23 19.09 -6.04 1.78
CA MET A 23 20.19 -5.20 2.23
C MET A 23 19.66 -3.80 2.51
N ARG A 24 20.25 -3.10 3.48
CA ARG A 24 19.87 -1.73 3.84
C ARG A 24 19.82 -0.83 2.61
N LEU A 25 18.65 -0.23 2.39
CA LEU A 25 18.42 0.76 1.33
C LEU A 25 18.43 2.18 1.89
N ASP A 26 18.66 3.16 1.03
CA ASP A 26 18.51 4.59 1.35
C ASP A 26 17.08 5.05 1.03
N PRO A 27 16.27 5.43 2.05
CA PRO A 27 14.91 5.87 1.84
C PRO A 27 14.77 7.03 0.84
N VAL A 28 15.73 7.94 0.80
CA VAL A 28 15.68 9.13 -0.08
C VAL A 28 15.97 8.73 -1.52
N THR A 29 17.03 7.96 -1.76
CA THR A 29 17.34 7.41 -3.08
C THR A 29 16.16 6.61 -3.64
N THR A 30 15.56 5.73 -2.84
CA THR A 30 14.38 4.97 -3.27
C THR A 30 13.19 5.89 -3.59
N ALA A 31 12.93 6.92 -2.78
CA ALA A 31 11.83 7.87 -2.99
C ALA A 31 11.97 8.64 -4.31
N GLU A 32 13.16 9.18 -4.60
CA GLU A 32 13.45 9.87 -5.86
C GLU A 32 13.27 8.94 -7.07
N ARG A 33 13.73 7.69 -6.97
CA ARG A 33 13.50 6.67 -8.01
C ARG A 33 12.02 6.38 -8.21
N ALA A 34 11.25 6.27 -7.13
CA ALA A 34 9.82 6.03 -7.23
C ALA A 34 9.09 7.19 -7.93
N TYR A 35 9.47 8.44 -7.66
CA TYR A 35 8.95 9.60 -8.39
C TYR A 35 9.24 9.50 -9.90
N ASP A 36 10.49 9.23 -10.27
CA ASP A 36 10.88 9.09 -11.69
C ASP A 36 10.16 7.89 -12.35
N ASN A 37 10.06 6.76 -11.64
CA ASN A 37 9.43 5.53 -12.13
C ASN A 37 7.91 5.65 -12.28
N TYR A 38 7.25 6.55 -11.55
CA TYR A 38 5.83 6.82 -11.76
C TYR A 38 5.53 7.24 -13.20
N TYR A 39 6.38 8.09 -13.81
CA TYR A 39 6.18 8.51 -15.20
C TYR A 39 6.49 7.41 -16.22
N ARG A 40 7.12 6.30 -15.80
CA ARG A 40 7.42 5.15 -16.65
C ARG A 40 6.31 4.09 -16.59
N GLY A 41 5.72 3.85 -15.41
CA GLY A 41 4.78 2.73 -15.20
C GLY A 41 3.70 2.93 -14.14
N GLU A 42 3.50 4.16 -13.66
CA GLU A 42 2.54 4.55 -12.62
C GLU A 42 2.80 3.90 -11.25
N CYS A 43 1.86 4.07 -10.32
CA CYS A 43 2.13 4.04 -8.89
C CYS A 43 2.55 2.68 -8.31
N MET A 44 2.04 1.55 -8.83
CA MET A 44 2.51 0.22 -8.38
C MET A 44 3.92 -0.09 -8.86
N TYR A 45 4.15 0.11 -10.16
CA TYR A 45 5.48 -0.05 -10.75
C TYR A 45 6.49 0.87 -10.09
N ALA A 46 6.13 2.14 -9.86
CA ALA A 46 6.97 3.14 -9.23
C ALA A 46 7.60 2.62 -7.92
N VAL A 47 6.75 2.21 -6.98
CA VAL A 47 7.19 1.77 -5.65
C VAL A 47 7.94 0.45 -5.76
N PHE A 48 7.36 -0.56 -6.41
CA PHE A 48 7.99 -1.88 -6.49
C PHE A 48 9.34 -1.83 -7.21
N ALA A 49 9.40 -1.19 -8.38
CA ALA A 49 10.62 -1.10 -9.16
C ALA A 49 11.69 -0.28 -8.44
N SER A 50 11.36 0.82 -7.76
CA SER A 50 12.37 1.63 -7.04
C SER A 50 13.14 0.83 -5.99
N ILE A 51 12.45 -0.02 -5.22
CA ILE A 51 13.04 -0.86 -4.19
C ILE A 51 13.86 -1.99 -4.82
N VAL A 52 13.31 -2.67 -5.84
CA VAL A 52 14.01 -3.74 -6.56
C VAL A 52 15.26 -3.23 -7.28
N GLU A 53 15.19 -2.06 -7.92
CA GLU A 53 16.32 -1.43 -8.61
C GLU A 53 17.44 -1.05 -7.62
N GLU A 54 17.11 -0.54 -6.43
CA GLU A 54 18.15 -0.24 -5.43
C GLU A 54 18.75 -1.52 -4.81
N LEU A 55 17.96 -2.57 -4.64
CA LEU A 55 18.47 -3.90 -4.27
C LEU A 55 19.35 -4.49 -5.37
N ALA A 56 19.02 -4.26 -6.65
CA ALA A 56 19.86 -4.69 -7.77
C ALA A 56 21.24 -4.02 -7.73
N ASP A 57 21.31 -2.71 -7.45
CA ASP A 57 22.59 -2.00 -7.34
C ASP A 57 23.46 -2.51 -6.18
N LYS A 58 22.85 -2.92 -5.07
CA LYS A 58 23.56 -3.32 -3.83
C LYS A 58 23.86 -4.81 -3.74
N VAL A 59 22.98 -5.66 -4.27
CA VAL A 59 23.00 -7.12 -4.11
C VAL A 59 23.28 -7.84 -5.44
N GLY A 60 22.86 -7.28 -6.57
CA GLY A 60 22.95 -7.93 -7.88
C GLY A 60 21.76 -8.86 -8.14
N GLU A 61 22.03 -10.13 -8.40
CA GLU A 61 20.98 -11.14 -8.63
C GLU A 61 20.30 -11.58 -7.31
N PRO A 62 19.01 -11.92 -7.31
CA PRO A 62 18.11 -12.03 -8.48
C PRO A 62 17.45 -10.70 -8.89
N PHE A 63 17.74 -9.59 -8.21
CA PHE A 63 17.03 -8.32 -8.43
C PHE A 63 17.36 -7.68 -9.78
N SER A 64 18.60 -7.82 -10.25
CA SER A 64 19.05 -7.29 -11.55
C SER A 64 18.27 -7.85 -12.74
N SER A 65 17.81 -9.10 -12.64
CA SER A 65 17.00 -9.77 -13.67
C SER A 65 15.51 -9.86 -13.33
N TYR A 66 15.08 -9.31 -12.18
CA TYR A 66 13.71 -9.45 -11.72
C TYR A 66 12.74 -8.66 -12.63
N PRO A 67 11.69 -9.30 -13.18
CA PRO A 67 10.75 -8.60 -14.05
C PRO A 67 9.88 -7.66 -13.21
N THR A 68 10.13 -6.35 -13.25
CA THR A 68 9.31 -5.37 -12.50
C THR A 68 8.12 -4.85 -13.32
N THR A 69 8.21 -4.90 -14.65
CA THR A 69 7.24 -4.28 -15.57
C THR A 69 5.84 -4.86 -15.48
N PHE A 70 5.67 -6.10 -15.01
CA PHE A 70 4.33 -6.69 -14.88
C PHE A 70 3.47 -5.93 -13.86
N THR A 71 4.07 -5.29 -12.86
CA THR A 71 3.36 -4.52 -11.83
C THR A 71 2.65 -3.27 -12.36
N ARG A 72 2.86 -2.91 -13.64
CA ARG A 72 2.08 -1.86 -14.33
C ARG A 72 0.57 -2.11 -14.29
N TYR A 73 0.11 -3.36 -14.13
CA TYR A 73 -1.33 -3.65 -14.00
C TYR A 73 -1.97 -2.88 -12.82
N GLY A 74 -1.21 -2.56 -11.78
CA GLY A 74 -1.71 -1.87 -10.59
C GLY A 74 -2.05 -0.39 -10.78
N ALA A 75 -1.76 0.18 -11.96
CA ALA A 75 -2.10 1.54 -12.33
C ALA A 75 -3.57 1.89 -12.04
N GLY A 76 -3.82 3.06 -11.44
CA GLY A 76 -5.18 3.55 -11.16
C GLY A 76 -6.03 2.61 -10.28
N GLY A 77 -5.40 1.82 -9.40
CA GLY A 77 -6.10 0.84 -8.58
C GLY A 77 -6.59 -0.35 -9.40
N VAL A 78 -5.65 -1.01 -10.08
CA VAL A 78 -5.86 -2.10 -11.05
C VAL A 78 -6.54 -1.62 -12.32
N MET A 79 -5.75 -1.24 -13.32
CA MET A 79 -6.21 -0.76 -14.63
C MET A 79 -7.35 0.29 -14.58
N GLY A 80 -7.28 1.22 -13.62
CA GLY A 80 -8.26 2.30 -13.48
C GLY A 80 -9.55 1.96 -12.71
N TRP A 81 -9.67 0.78 -12.11
CA TRP A 81 -10.83 0.40 -11.29
C TRP A 81 -10.95 1.19 -9.97
N GLY A 82 -9.91 1.92 -9.57
CA GLY A 82 -9.93 2.73 -8.35
C GLY A 82 -9.92 1.90 -7.06
N SER A 83 -9.52 0.63 -7.12
CA SER A 83 -9.40 -0.28 -5.98
C SER A 83 -8.17 0.03 -5.11
N LEU A 84 -7.50 -0.95 -4.50
CA LEU A 84 -6.29 -0.74 -3.69
C LEU A 84 -5.30 0.19 -4.41
N CYS A 85 -4.82 1.22 -3.72
CA CYS A 85 -3.84 2.16 -4.30
C CYS A 85 -2.63 1.40 -4.84
N GLY A 86 -2.25 1.69 -6.10
CA GLY A 86 -1.13 1.01 -6.75
C GLY A 86 0.17 1.12 -5.94
N ALA A 87 0.45 2.28 -5.36
CA ALA A 87 1.62 2.49 -4.50
C ALA A 87 1.66 1.52 -3.31
N LEU A 88 0.51 1.29 -2.66
CA LEU A 88 0.37 0.33 -1.56
C LEU A 88 0.54 -1.12 -2.04
N ASN A 89 -0.01 -1.45 -3.21
CA ASN A 89 0.17 -2.78 -3.80
C ASN A 89 1.65 -3.05 -4.11
N GLY A 90 2.36 -2.06 -4.66
CA GLY A 90 3.79 -2.14 -4.94
C GLY A 90 4.64 -2.27 -3.67
N ALA A 91 4.31 -1.50 -2.62
CA ALA A 91 4.94 -1.60 -1.31
C ALA A 91 4.75 -2.98 -0.69
N ALA A 92 3.50 -3.46 -0.62
CA ALA A 92 3.18 -4.76 -0.04
C ALA A 92 3.90 -5.90 -0.77
N MET A 93 3.96 -5.81 -2.10
CA MET A 93 4.68 -6.77 -2.92
C MET A 93 6.19 -6.75 -2.65
N ALA A 94 6.81 -5.57 -2.55
CA ALA A 94 8.23 -5.45 -2.22
C ALA A 94 8.54 -5.99 -0.82
N ILE A 95 7.69 -5.70 0.17
CA ILE A 95 7.83 -6.22 1.54
C ILE A 95 7.72 -7.74 1.55
N TYR A 96 6.71 -8.33 0.89
CA TYR A 96 6.60 -9.78 0.76
C TYR A 96 7.81 -10.39 0.05
N LEU A 97 8.42 -9.70 -0.91
CA LEU A 97 9.58 -10.24 -1.63
C LEU A 97 10.80 -10.44 -0.71
N VAL A 98 11.01 -9.57 0.29
CA VAL A 98 12.30 -9.49 1.01
C VAL A 98 12.21 -9.63 2.53
N SER A 99 11.05 -9.38 3.14
CA SER A 99 10.88 -9.45 4.59
C SER A 99 10.49 -10.85 5.05
N LYS A 100 11.18 -11.34 6.09
CA LYS A 100 10.86 -12.59 6.78
C LYS A 100 9.58 -12.50 7.62
N ASP A 101 9.17 -11.28 7.98
CA ASP A 101 7.96 -11.00 8.75
C ASP A 101 7.17 -9.87 8.07
N PRO A 102 6.54 -10.14 6.91
CA PRO A 102 5.98 -9.09 6.07
C PRO A 102 4.68 -8.49 6.61
N GLU A 103 3.89 -9.25 7.37
CA GLU A 103 2.53 -8.84 7.75
C GLU A 103 2.53 -7.57 8.61
N PRO A 104 3.30 -7.46 9.71
CA PRO A 104 3.35 -6.23 10.50
C PRO A 104 3.81 -5.00 9.70
N ALA A 105 4.82 -5.17 8.85
CA ALA A 105 5.34 -4.10 7.99
C ALA A 105 4.31 -3.59 6.98
N ILE A 106 3.55 -4.50 6.37
CA ILE A 106 2.49 -4.13 5.40
C ILE A 106 1.37 -3.38 6.11
N ASN A 107 0.94 -3.85 7.28
CA ASN A 107 -0.11 -3.17 8.05
C ASN A 107 0.33 -1.76 8.47
N ASP A 108 1.59 -1.59 8.87
CA ASP A 108 2.15 -0.27 9.19
C ASP A 108 2.10 0.68 8.00
N VAL A 109 2.59 0.27 6.82
CA VAL A 109 2.57 1.11 5.61
C VAL A 109 1.14 1.47 5.19
N LEU A 110 0.19 0.52 5.28
CA LEU A 110 -1.22 0.77 4.97
C LEU A 110 -1.87 1.72 5.98
N SER A 111 -1.56 1.58 7.28
CA SER A 111 -2.07 2.46 8.33
C SER A 111 -1.51 3.88 8.18
N TYR A 112 -0.20 4.01 7.96
CA TYR A 112 0.47 5.26 7.62
C TYR A 112 -0.23 5.97 6.45
N TYR A 113 -0.53 5.26 5.37
CA TYR A 113 -1.19 5.83 4.20
C TYR A 113 -2.57 6.39 4.50
N GLY A 114 -3.37 5.65 5.27
CA GLY A 114 -4.74 6.06 5.61
C GLY A 114 -4.79 7.24 6.58
N ARG A 115 -3.78 7.41 7.43
CA ARG A 115 -3.81 8.32 8.60
C ARG A 115 -2.92 9.56 8.45
N THR A 116 -2.03 9.58 7.46
CA THR A 116 -1.07 10.67 7.26
C THR A 116 -1.55 11.63 6.18
N ALA A 117 -1.28 12.92 6.35
CA ALA A 117 -1.51 13.90 5.29
C ALA A 117 -0.45 13.73 4.20
N LEU A 118 -0.82 13.09 3.09
CA LEU A 118 0.10 12.72 2.00
C LEU A 118 -0.12 13.55 0.72
N PRO A 119 0.93 13.76 -0.09
CA PRO A 119 2.33 13.28 0.07
C PRO A 119 3.11 14.05 1.15
N ASP A 120 3.98 13.37 1.91
CA ASP A 120 4.81 13.98 2.97
C ASP A 120 6.31 14.05 2.62
N TYR A 121 6.66 13.53 1.45
CA TYR A 121 7.96 13.69 0.81
C TYR A 121 7.80 14.49 -0.47
N HIS A 122 8.64 15.53 -0.64
CA HIS A 122 8.68 16.37 -1.84
C HIS A 122 9.92 16.04 -2.68
N PRO A 123 9.78 15.33 -3.81
CA PRO A 123 10.90 14.97 -4.68
C PRO A 123 11.57 16.19 -5.30
N VAL A 124 12.88 16.12 -5.52
CA VAL A 124 13.66 17.25 -6.10
C VAL A 124 13.13 17.66 -7.48
N LYS A 125 12.60 16.70 -8.24
CA LYS A 125 12.06 16.91 -9.59
C LYS A 125 10.54 17.10 -9.64
N ALA A 126 9.88 17.33 -8.49
CA ALA A 126 8.44 17.57 -8.43
C ALA A 126 8.02 18.64 -9.44
N LYS A 127 7.00 18.34 -10.27
CA LYS A 127 6.54 19.25 -11.32
C LYS A 127 5.56 20.29 -10.78
N TYR A 128 4.87 19.97 -9.69
CA TYR A 128 3.86 20.81 -9.09
C TYR A 128 3.98 20.83 -7.57
N GLU A 129 3.65 21.98 -6.98
CA GLU A 129 3.29 22.03 -5.57
C GLU A 129 1.89 21.45 -5.40
N VAL A 130 1.77 20.37 -4.63
CA VAL A 130 0.50 19.65 -4.41
C VAL A 130 0.12 19.72 -2.94
N PRO A 131 -1.13 20.12 -2.60
CA PRO A 131 -1.59 20.06 -1.22
C PRO A 131 -1.55 18.63 -0.67
N THR A 132 -1.35 18.49 0.63
CA THR A 132 -1.48 17.21 1.31
C THR A 132 -2.93 16.96 1.74
N SER A 133 -3.30 15.70 1.89
CA SER A 133 -4.62 15.30 2.41
C SER A 133 -4.55 13.95 3.09
N VAL A 134 -5.36 13.73 4.13
CA VAL A 134 -5.55 12.41 4.73
C VAL A 134 -6.57 11.62 3.92
N SER A 135 -6.25 10.40 3.50
CA SER A 135 -7.17 9.60 2.66
C SER A 135 -8.23 8.86 3.45
N GLU A 136 -7.98 8.52 4.71
CA GLU A 136 -8.80 7.65 5.58
C GLU A 136 -9.18 6.31 4.92
N SER A 137 -8.49 5.92 3.86
CA SER A 137 -8.76 4.69 3.12
C SER A 137 -7.55 4.28 2.29
N THR A 138 -7.36 2.97 2.17
CA THR A 138 -6.38 2.33 1.26
C THR A 138 -6.83 2.35 -0.21
N LEU A 139 -8.10 2.71 -0.49
CA LEU A 139 -8.67 2.72 -1.83
C LEU A 139 -8.22 3.95 -2.63
N CYS A 140 -7.79 3.72 -3.87
CA CYS A 140 -7.35 4.74 -4.80
C CYS A 140 -8.47 5.73 -5.14
N HIS A 141 -9.70 5.23 -5.35
CA HIS A 141 -10.86 6.05 -5.64
C HIS A 141 -11.10 7.09 -4.53
N VAL A 142 -11.15 6.62 -3.28
CA VAL A 142 -11.37 7.48 -2.11
C VAL A 142 -10.23 8.46 -1.93
N SER A 143 -8.98 7.98 -1.99
CA SER A 143 -7.79 8.83 -1.82
C SER A 143 -7.71 9.95 -2.86
N VAL A 144 -7.98 9.65 -4.13
CA VAL A 144 -7.96 10.68 -5.19
C VAL A 144 -9.12 11.65 -5.03
N SER A 145 -10.32 11.16 -4.70
CA SER A 145 -11.51 12.01 -4.57
C SER A 145 -11.37 13.00 -3.41
N ARG A 146 -10.99 12.53 -2.21
CA ARG A 146 -10.72 13.39 -1.05
C ARG A 146 -9.63 14.42 -1.32
N TRP A 147 -8.57 14.04 -2.05
CA TRP A 147 -7.54 15.00 -2.44
C TRP A 147 -8.06 16.04 -3.44
N CYS A 148 -8.89 15.64 -4.41
CA CYS A 148 -9.53 16.58 -5.34
C CYS A 148 -10.42 17.58 -4.59
N ASP A 149 -11.19 17.12 -3.60
CA ASP A 149 -12.03 17.97 -2.77
C ASP A 149 -11.20 18.97 -1.95
N ALA A 150 -10.12 18.49 -1.31
CA ALA A 150 -9.24 19.34 -0.51
C ALA A 150 -8.44 20.35 -1.33
N SER A 151 -8.01 19.98 -2.55
CA SER A 151 -7.16 20.81 -3.41
C SER A 151 -7.92 21.69 -4.40
N GLY A 152 -9.21 21.40 -4.65
CA GLY A 152 -9.99 21.98 -5.73
C GLY A 152 -9.53 21.57 -7.14
N LYS A 153 -8.61 20.60 -7.26
CA LYS A 153 -8.09 20.11 -8.54
C LYS A 153 -8.96 18.99 -9.10
N LYS A 154 -8.94 18.83 -10.42
CA LYS A 154 -9.71 17.78 -11.10
C LYS A 154 -8.97 16.44 -11.08
N SER A 155 -9.72 15.34 -11.07
CA SER A 155 -9.16 13.98 -11.07
C SER A 155 -8.35 13.62 -12.32
N PHE A 156 -8.46 14.35 -13.43
CA PHE A 156 -7.62 14.17 -14.63
C PHE A 156 -6.61 15.32 -14.84
N SER A 157 -6.43 16.17 -13.83
CA SER A 157 -5.44 17.25 -13.90
C SER A 157 -3.99 16.72 -13.86
N PRO A 158 -3.04 17.43 -14.50
CA PRO A 158 -1.63 17.09 -14.37
C PRO A 158 -1.14 17.19 -12.92
N GLU A 159 -1.69 18.11 -12.11
CA GLU A 159 -1.39 18.22 -10.67
C GLU A 159 -1.77 16.95 -9.91
N ARG A 160 -2.93 16.34 -10.20
CA ARG A 160 -3.31 15.05 -9.59
C ARG A 160 -2.33 13.95 -9.98
N SER A 161 -1.93 13.88 -11.25
CA SER A 161 -0.97 12.89 -11.71
C SER A 161 0.38 13.05 -11.00
N ASP A 162 0.89 14.28 -10.88
CA ASP A 162 2.10 14.58 -10.13
C ASP A 162 1.96 14.28 -8.63
N ARG A 163 0.78 14.56 -8.03
CA ARG A 163 0.47 14.13 -6.66
C ARG A 163 0.59 12.62 -6.49
N CYS A 164 0.13 11.82 -7.46
CA CYS A 164 0.32 10.36 -7.40
C CYS A 164 1.80 9.96 -7.52
N ALA A 165 2.62 10.71 -8.27
CA ALA A 165 4.07 10.50 -8.33
C ALA A 165 4.74 10.80 -6.98
N GLN A 166 4.43 11.95 -6.37
CA GLN A 166 4.95 12.35 -5.06
C GLN A 166 4.44 11.40 -3.94
N LEU A 167 3.20 10.93 -4.04
CA LEU A 167 2.68 9.92 -3.13
C LEU A 167 3.41 8.59 -3.28
N SER A 168 3.73 8.15 -4.50
CA SER A 168 4.56 6.96 -4.71
C SER A 168 5.94 7.11 -4.07
N ALA A 169 6.56 8.30 -4.15
CA ALA A 169 7.81 8.59 -3.47
C ALA A 169 7.68 8.50 -1.94
N SER A 170 6.64 9.11 -1.38
CA SER A 170 6.33 9.07 0.07
C SER A 170 6.13 7.63 0.57
N VAL A 171 5.38 6.81 -0.17
CA VAL A 171 5.14 5.41 0.17
C VAL A 171 6.40 4.56 0.03
N ALA A 172 7.22 4.78 -0.99
CA ALA A 172 8.48 4.06 -1.17
C ALA A 172 9.47 4.38 -0.04
N LYS A 173 9.59 5.66 0.33
CA LYS A 173 10.36 6.12 1.50
C LYS A 173 9.95 5.40 2.77
N ARG A 174 8.65 5.45 3.12
CA ARG A 174 8.12 4.77 4.32
C ARG A 174 8.38 3.27 4.28
N THR A 175 8.19 2.64 3.13
CA THR A 175 8.42 1.20 2.95
C THR A 175 9.86 0.82 3.27
N VAL A 176 10.84 1.61 2.80
CA VAL A 176 12.26 1.38 3.08
C VAL A 176 12.61 1.67 4.53
N GLU A 177 12.05 2.71 5.14
CA GLU A 177 12.24 2.99 6.57
C GLU A 177 11.77 1.80 7.43
N VAL A 178 10.60 1.24 7.12
CA VAL A 178 10.06 0.04 7.79
C VAL A 178 10.95 -1.18 7.57
N LEU A 179 11.37 -1.46 6.34
CA LEU A 179 12.25 -2.61 6.05
C LEU A 179 13.63 -2.48 6.71
N ASN A 180 14.20 -1.27 6.74
CA ASN A 180 15.44 -0.99 7.44
C ASN A 180 15.29 -1.17 8.96
N ALA A 181 14.17 -0.71 9.54
CA ALA A 181 13.89 -0.91 10.96
C ALA A 181 13.74 -2.42 11.29
N GLN A 182 13.13 -3.21 10.41
CA GLN A 182 13.05 -4.66 10.56
C GLN A 182 14.45 -5.31 10.50
N LEU A 183 15.29 -4.86 9.56
CA LEU A 183 16.68 -5.32 9.45
C LEU A 183 17.48 -5.01 10.72
N ASP A 184 17.28 -3.83 11.31
CA ASP A 184 17.96 -3.37 12.52
C ASP A 184 17.39 -3.98 13.81
N GLY A 185 16.26 -4.71 13.74
CA GLY A 185 15.56 -5.23 14.91
C GLY A 185 14.92 -4.14 15.78
N THR A 186 14.64 -2.96 15.19
CA THR A 186 14.06 -1.78 15.87
C THR A 186 12.65 -1.45 15.40
N PHE A 187 12.07 -2.28 14.53
CA PHE A 187 10.74 -2.06 14.00
C PHE A 187 9.66 -2.26 15.08
N GLU A 188 9.00 -1.15 15.42
CA GLU A 188 7.82 -1.12 16.27
C GLU A 188 6.59 -0.84 15.41
N PRO A 189 5.69 -1.82 15.21
CA PRO A 189 4.53 -1.64 14.34
C PRO A 189 3.51 -0.62 14.88
N ASP A 190 3.12 0.37 14.06
CA ASP A 190 1.98 1.26 14.35
C ASP A 190 0.88 1.08 13.31
N PHE A 191 -0.09 0.22 13.64
CA PHE A 191 -1.30 0.02 12.83
C PHE A 191 -2.54 -0.20 13.69
N ALA A 192 -2.58 0.41 14.88
CA ALA A 192 -3.74 0.34 15.75
C ALA A 192 -4.99 0.80 14.98
N LEU A 193 -6.06 0.01 15.06
CA LEU A 193 -7.31 0.36 14.44
C LEU A 193 -7.86 1.64 15.09
N PRO A 194 -8.44 2.57 14.32
CA PRO A 194 -9.22 3.66 14.89
C PRO A 194 -10.28 3.12 15.85
N SER A 195 -10.58 3.87 16.92
CA SER A 195 -11.55 3.43 17.95
C SER A 195 -12.94 3.15 17.36
N THR A 196 -13.33 3.88 16.31
CA THR A 196 -14.56 3.67 15.55
C THR A 196 -14.57 2.29 14.88
N VAL A 197 -13.52 1.96 14.14
CA VAL A 197 -13.34 0.65 13.48
C VAL A 197 -13.30 -0.47 14.52
N ALA A 198 -12.59 -0.27 15.64
CA ALA A 198 -12.53 -1.25 16.72
C ALA A 198 -13.92 -1.50 17.35
N ALA A 199 -14.72 -0.45 17.54
CA ALA A 199 -16.08 -0.57 18.08
C ALA A 199 -16.99 -1.37 17.13
N CYS A 200 -16.99 -1.07 15.82
CA CYS A 200 -17.76 -1.82 14.83
C CYS A 200 -17.35 -3.30 14.82
N ARG A 201 -16.04 -3.58 14.81
CA ARG A 201 -15.51 -4.95 14.76
C ARG A 201 -15.83 -5.77 16.00
N GLY A 202 -16.10 -5.15 17.15
CA GLY A 202 -16.54 -5.86 18.35
C GLY A 202 -17.80 -6.72 18.16
N CYS A 203 -18.67 -6.37 17.21
CA CYS A 203 -19.83 -7.18 16.83
C CYS A 203 -19.74 -7.78 15.42
N HIS A 204 -19.12 -7.07 14.47
CA HIS A 204 -19.21 -7.41 13.05
C HIS A 204 -18.08 -8.27 12.51
N ASP A 205 -16.97 -8.43 13.24
CA ASP A 205 -15.81 -9.21 12.80
C ASP A 205 -15.80 -10.62 13.40
N LYS A 206 -14.78 -11.41 13.05
CA LYS A 206 -14.56 -12.79 13.52
C LYS A 206 -14.72 -12.92 15.04
N GLY A 207 -15.62 -13.79 15.47
CA GLY A 207 -15.96 -14.03 16.87
C GLY A 207 -16.99 -13.05 17.45
N GLY A 208 -17.43 -12.05 16.68
CA GLY A 208 -18.50 -11.13 17.04
C GLY A 208 -19.89 -11.72 16.84
N ARG A 209 -20.91 -11.12 17.45
CA ARG A 209 -22.31 -11.57 17.38
C ARG A 209 -22.86 -11.64 15.95
N MET A 210 -22.45 -10.71 15.08
CA MET A 210 -22.95 -10.62 13.71
C MET A 210 -22.02 -11.29 12.69
N GLU A 211 -20.69 -11.17 12.88
CA GLU A 211 -19.64 -11.74 12.01
C GLU A 211 -19.95 -11.61 10.50
N ASN A 212 -20.31 -10.41 10.04
CA ASN A 212 -20.76 -10.16 8.67
C ASN A 212 -19.90 -9.14 7.92
N THR A 213 -18.77 -8.72 8.48
CA THR A 213 -17.77 -7.87 7.80
C THR A 213 -16.35 -8.42 7.95
N ARG A 214 -15.45 -7.97 7.07
CA ARG A 214 -14.00 -8.22 7.13
C ARG A 214 -13.27 -6.99 6.60
N GLY A 215 -12.18 -6.60 7.26
CA GLY A 215 -11.33 -5.51 6.78
C GLY A 215 -10.75 -4.66 7.91
N LYS A 216 -9.77 -3.83 7.55
CA LYS A 216 -9.11 -2.86 8.45
C LYS A 216 -9.27 -1.40 7.99
N ASP A 217 -9.88 -1.18 6.82
CA ASP A 217 -10.12 0.17 6.29
C ASP A 217 -11.17 0.90 7.14
N ASP A 218 -11.18 2.22 7.07
CA ASP A 218 -12.11 3.02 7.86
C ASP A 218 -13.56 2.79 7.43
N CYS A 219 -14.43 2.50 8.41
CA CYS A 219 -15.83 2.15 8.16
C CYS A 219 -16.66 3.36 7.74
N LEU A 220 -16.38 4.53 8.30
CA LEU A 220 -17.20 5.75 8.14
C LEU A 220 -16.98 6.42 6.78
N THR A 221 -15.93 6.04 6.06
CA THR A 221 -15.75 6.42 4.65
C THR A 221 -16.91 5.98 3.75
N CYS A 222 -17.61 4.89 4.10
CA CYS A 222 -18.74 4.36 3.32
C CYS A 222 -20.03 4.22 4.14
N HIS A 223 -19.92 4.02 5.45
CA HIS A 223 -21.04 3.81 6.35
C HIS A 223 -21.34 5.07 7.16
N GLU A 224 -21.94 6.05 6.48
CA GLU A 224 -22.35 7.31 7.07
C GLU A 224 -23.57 7.14 8.01
N GLY A 225 -23.78 8.11 8.90
CA GLY A 225 -24.95 8.16 9.78
C GLY A 225 -24.87 7.31 11.04
N PHE A 226 -23.79 6.56 11.24
CA PHE A 226 -23.53 5.79 12.47
C PHE A 226 -22.62 6.52 13.47
N GLU A 227 -22.26 7.77 13.19
CA GLU A 227 -21.41 8.64 14.04
C GLU A 227 -22.06 8.94 15.41
N HIS A 228 -23.38 8.81 15.50
CA HIS A 228 -24.18 9.13 16.69
C HIS A 228 -24.94 7.93 17.26
N GLY A 229 -24.73 6.71 16.71
CA GLY A 229 -25.37 5.49 17.22
C GLY A 229 -25.49 4.39 16.16
N HIS A 230 -25.49 3.14 16.65
CA HIS A 230 -25.80 1.94 15.86
C HIS A 230 -27.33 1.75 15.83
N PRO A 231 -27.94 1.38 14.70
CA PRO A 231 -29.38 1.12 14.59
C PRO A 231 -29.81 -0.10 15.40
#